data_AF-A0A955DT90-F1
#
_entry.id   AF-A0A955DT90-F1
#
_cell.length_a   1.000
_cell.length_b   1.000
_cell.length_c   1.000
_cell.angle_alpha   90.00
_cell.angle_beta   90.00
_cell.angle_gamma   90.00
#
_symmetry.space_group_name_H-M   'P 1'
#
loop_
_entity.id
_entity.type
_entity.pdbx_description
1 polymer ?
#
loop_
_entity_poly.entity_id
_entity_poly.type
_entity_poly.pdbx_seq_one_letter_code
_entity_poly.pdbx_strand_id
1 'polypeptide(L)'
;MSSDVDRLDRLFLGGHPCIRMQSYEEDEALEVIRAASMGAQRDLHVWTLLDGVTEGMLADARPVPDTVNPAAALFHMSRVREPSIFCTLDLAPHLDDPHVMRALRR
;
A
#
# COMPACT_ATOMS: atom_id res chain seq x y z
N MET A 1 18.53 -6.99 18.42
CA MET A 1 17.47 -5.98 18.28
C MET A 1 16.74 -6.30 16.99
N SER A 2 15.40 -6.40 17.00
CA SER A 2 14.62 -6.63 15.77
C SER A 2 14.54 -5.32 15.01
N SER A 3 14.85 -5.31 13.72
CA SER A 3 14.60 -4.16 12.84
C SER A 3 13.08 -4.01 12.61
N ASP A 4 12.65 -2.83 12.13
CA ASP A 4 11.26 -2.61 11.75
C ASP A 4 10.85 -3.48 10.55
N VAL A 5 11.78 -3.78 9.65
CA VAL A 5 11.61 -4.74 8.55
C VAL A 5 11.27 -6.12 9.11
N ASP A 6 12.05 -6.64 10.06
CA ASP A 6 11.78 -7.96 10.69
C ASP A 6 10.41 -8.00 11.40
N ARG A 7 9.94 -6.87 11.90
CA ARG A 7 8.63 -6.76 12.53
C ARG A 7 7.51 -6.78 11.48
N LEU A 8 7.69 -6.07 10.37
CA LEU A 8 6.74 -6.03 9.27
C LEU A 8 6.63 -7.40 8.57
N ASP A 9 7.76 -8.06 8.34
CA ASP A 9 7.83 -9.41 7.76
C ASP A 9 7.05 -10.43 8.59
N ARG A 10 7.17 -10.36 9.93
CA ARG A 10 6.39 -11.22 10.84
C ARG A 10 4.89 -10.98 10.72
N LEU A 11 4.45 -9.75 10.49
CA LEU A 11 3.04 -9.45 10.29
C LEU A 11 2.53 -10.01 8.95
N PHE A 12 3.32 -9.89 7.88
CA PHE A 12 2.98 -10.47 6.58
C PHE A 12 2.91 -12.00 6.64
N LEU A 13 3.92 -12.65 7.24
CA LEU A 13 3.96 -14.10 7.42
C LEU A 13 2.87 -14.62 8.36
N GLY A 14 2.45 -13.81 9.34
CA GLY A 14 1.34 -14.11 10.24
C GLY A 14 -0.04 -14.05 9.57
N GLY A 15 -0.12 -13.66 8.29
CA GLY A 15 -1.37 -13.57 7.55
C GLY A 15 -2.24 -12.39 7.95
N HIS A 16 -1.64 -11.31 8.49
CA HIS A 16 -2.36 -10.08 8.80
C HIS A 16 -2.67 -9.32 7.49
N PRO A 17 -3.94 -9.23 7.05
CA PRO A 17 -4.27 -8.71 5.72
C PRO A 17 -4.26 -7.18 5.65
N CYS A 18 -4.29 -6.50 6.80
CA CYS A 18 -4.31 -5.05 6.87
C CYS A 18 -3.47 -4.59 8.08
N ILE A 19 -2.53 -3.69 7.83
CA ILE A 19 -1.59 -3.16 8.82
C ILE A 19 -1.68 -1.64 8.76
N ARG A 20 -2.00 -1.01 9.89
CA ARG A 20 -1.95 0.45 10.01
C ARG A 20 -0.62 0.86 10.60
N MET A 21 0.12 1.69 9.87
CA MET A 21 1.32 2.37 10.34
C MET A 21 0.99 3.83 10.64
N GLN A 22 1.60 4.39 11.69
CA GLN A 22 1.52 5.81 12.00
C GLN A 22 2.94 6.28 12.27
N SER A 23 3.43 7.16 11.41
CA SER A 23 4.78 7.73 11.44
C SER A 23 4.70 9.22 11.15
N TYR A 24 5.69 9.98 11.63
CA TYR A 24 5.94 11.36 11.16
C TYR A 24 6.94 11.38 9.99
N GLU A 25 7.67 10.29 9.83
CA GLU A 25 8.75 10.07 8.90
C GLU A 25 8.22 9.14 7.79
N GLU A 26 7.58 9.72 6.77
CA GLU A 26 6.93 9.00 5.67
C GLU A 26 7.94 8.29 4.77
N ASP A 27 9.02 8.97 4.42
CA ASP A 27 10.07 8.44 3.54
C ASP A 27 10.74 7.22 4.17
N GLU A 28 11.12 7.29 5.45
CA GLU A 28 11.66 6.16 6.19
C GLU A 28 10.66 5.01 6.30
N ALA A 29 9.38 5.29 6.51
CA ALA A 29 8.34 4.27 6.55
C ALA A 29 8.20 3.56 5.20
N LEU A 30 8.24 4.30 4.09
CA LEU A 30 8.21 3.74 2.75
C LEU A 30 9.45 2.89 2.45
N GLU A 31 10.64 3.30 2.88
CA GLU A 31 11.86 2.49 2.76
C GLU A 31 11.75 1.16 3.51
N VAL A 32 11.19 1.16 4.72
CA VAL A 32 10.93 -0.08 5.48
C VAL A 32 9.96 -0.99 4.73
N ILE A 33 8.90 -0.44 4.13
CA ILE A 33 7.92 -1.20 3.35
C ILE A 33 8.54 -1.77 2.07
N ARG A 34 9.37 -1.00 1.35
CA ARG A 34 10.10 -1.45 0.16
C ARG A 34 11.03 -2.61 0.51
N ALA A 35 11.82 -2.48 1.58
CA ALA A 35 12.71 -3.53 2.05
C ALA A 35 11.94 -4.82 2.41
N ALA A 36 10.82 -4.70 3.12
CA ALA A 36 9.97 -5.85 3.46
C ALA A 36 9.32 -6.48 2.21
N SER A 37 8.90 -5.67 1.23
CA SER A 37 8.34 -6.18 -0.03
C SER A 37 9.36 -7.01 -0.81
N MET A 38 10.62 -6.56 -0.85
CA MET A 38 11.72 -7.31 -1.44
C MET A 38 11.96 -8.63 -0.71
N GLY A 39 12.01 -8.60 0.63
CA GLY A 39 12.17 -9.80 1.47
C GLY A 39 11.04 -10.81 1.29
N ALA A 40 9.80 -10.33 1.17
CA ALA A 40 8.62 -11.15 0.95
C ALA A 40 8.42 -11.62 -0.50
N GLN A 41 9.26 -11.14 -1.44
CA GLN A 41 9.11 -11.36 -2.89
C GLN A 41 7.70 -11.00 -3.40
N ARG A 42 7.19 -9.83 -2.99
CA ARG A 42 5.89 -9.30 -3.38
C ARG A 42 6.07 -8.00 -4.15
N ASP A 43 5.18 -7.75 -5.11
CA ASP A 43 5.12 -6.46 -5.80
C ASP A 43 4.60 -5.40 -4.82
N LEU A 44 5.06 -4.16 -4.96
CA LEU A 44 4.64 -3.06 -4.12
C LEU A 44 3.88 -2.04 -4.96
N HIS A 45 2.61 -1.80 -4.61
CA HIS A 45 1.86 -0.68 -5.15
C HIS A 45 1.73 0.40 -4.09
N VAL A 46 2.10 1.63 -4.43
CA VAL A 46 1.93 2.78 -3.56
C VAL A 46 0.78 3.62 -4.08
N TRP A 47 -0.06 4.13 -3.19
CA TRP A 47 -1.11 5.07 -3.54
C TRP A 47 -1.06 6.30 -2.66
N THR A 48 -1.13 7.47 -3.29
CA THR A 48 -1.30 8.76 -2.64
C THR A 48 -2.51 9.48 -3.24
N LEU A 49 -3.04 10.45 -2.50
CA LEU A 49 -4.07 11.37 -3.00
C LEU A 49 -3.59 12.30 -4.12
N LEU A 50 -2.29 12.38 -4.37
CA LEU A 50 -1.73 13.29 -5.37
C LEU A 50 -1.45 12.57 -6.68
N ASP A 51 -0.85 11.39 -6.61
CA ASP A 51 -0.39 10.65 -7.79
C ASP A 51 -1.35 9.52 -8.18
N GLY A 52 -2.14 9.01 -7.25
CA GLY A 52 -2.85 7.76 -7.44
C GLY A 52 -1.92 6.57 -7.27
N VAL A 53 -2.22 5.46 -7.95
CA VAL A 53 -1.46 4.20 -7.82
C VAL A 53 -0.20 4.27 -8.67
N THR A 54 0.96 3.95 -8.09
CA THR A 54 2.25 3.86 -8.76
C THR A 54 2.93 2.52 -8.45
N GLU A 55 3.90 2.14 -9.29
CA GLU A 55 4.82 1.04 -9.01
C GLU A 55 5.79 1.46 -7.91
N GLY A 56 5.61 0.89 -6.73
CA GLY A 56 6.23 1.30 -5.49
C GLY A 56 7.69 0.90 -5.35
N MET A 57 8.32 0.23 -6.32
CA MET A 57 9.76 -0.03 -6.33
C MET A 57 10.55 0.93 -7.25
N LEU A 58 9.87 1.68 -8.11
CA LEU A 58 10.50 2.57 -9.09
C LEU A 58 10.28 4.03 -8.71
N ALA A 59 11.36 4.82 -8.60
CA ALA A 59 11.28 6.23 -8.21
C ALA A 59 10.44 7.09 -9.18
N ASP A 60 10.56 6.82 -10.49
CA ASP A 60 9.87 7.57 -11.54
C ASP A 60 8.73 6.76 -12.19
N ALA A 61 8.06 5.92 -11.39
CA ALA A 61 6.92 5.14 -11.86
C ALA A 61 5.82 6.06 -12.42
N ARG A 62 5.36 5.78 -13.63
CA ARG A 62 4.19 6.49 -14.16
C ARG A 62 2.95 6.09 -13.36
N PRO A 63 2.16 7.05 -12.86
CA PRO A 63 0.94 6.71 -12.17
C PRO A 63 -0.08 6.05 -13.08
N VAL A 64 -0.87 5.15 -12.51
CA VAL A 64 -2.02 4.54 -13.17
C VAL A 64 -3.09 5.62 -13.37
N PRO A 65 -3.53 5.87 -14.62
CA PRO A 65 -4.54 6.89 -14.90
C PRO A 65 -5.83 6.69 -14.08
N ASP A 66 -6.46 7.80 -13.72
CA ASP A 66 -7.77 7.83 -13.04
C ASP A 66 -7.81 7.14 -11.67
N THR A 67 -6.67 7.00 -10.99
CA THR A 67 -6.57 6.36 -9.67
C THR A 67 -6.28 7.31 -8.52
N VAL A 68 -6.31 8.63 -8.73
CA VAL A 68 -6.26 9.61 -7.62
C VAL A 68 -7.51 9.50 -6.71
N ASN A 69 -8.65 9.07 -7.26
CA ASN A 69 -9.83 8.79 -6.47
C ASN A 69 -9.65 7.50 -5.64
N PRO A 70 -9.88 7.50 -4.31
CA PRO A 70 -9.61 6.35 -3.46
C PRO A 70 -10.45 5.11 -3.80
N ALA A 71 -11.70 5.27 -4.20
CA ALA A 71 -12.54 4.13 -4.62
C ALA A 71 -12.04 3.53 -5.95
N ALA A 72 -11.61 4.38 -6.88
CA ALA A 72 -11.02 3.94 -8.14
C ALA A 72 -9.66 3.24 -7.92
N ALA A 73 -8.83 3.75 -7.02
CA ALA A 73 -7.56 3.14 -6.63
C ALA A 73 -7.77 1.74 -6.03
N LEU A 74 -8.63 1.62 -5.02
CA LEU A 74 -8.95 0.33 -4.40
C LEU A 74 -9.57 -0.64 -5.41
N PHE A 75 -10.43 -0.16 -6.31
CA PHE A 75 -10.97 -0.99 -7.37
C PHE A 75 -9.87 -1.49 -8.32
N HIS A 76 -8.92 -0.63 -8.71
CA HIS A 76 -7.76 -1.02 -9.50
C HIS A 76 -6.92 -2.07 -8.77
N MET A 77 -6.54 -1.81 -7.52
CA MET A 77 -5.74 -2.72 -6.67
C MET A 77 -6.40 -4.08 -6.50
N SER A 78 -7.72 -4.14 -6.28
CA SER A 78 -8.47 -5.40 -6.15
C SER A 78 -8.47 -6.29 -7.40
N ARG A 79 -7.99 -5.77 -8.54
CA ARG A 79 -7.88 -6.51 -9.80
C ARG A 79 -6.47 -7.03 -10.09
N VAL A 80 -5.48 -6.64 -9.31
CA VAL A 80 -4.13 -7.19 -9.36
C VAL A 80 -4.19 -8.65 -8.93
N ARG A 81 -3.57 -9.54 -9.72
CA ARG A 81 -3.64 -11.00 -9.51
C ARG A 81 -2.36 -11.55 -8.88
N GLU A 82 -1.29 -10.78 -9.00
CA GLU A 82 0.02 -11.04 -8.49
C GLU A 82 0.01 -10.88 -6.95
N PRO A 83 0.83 -11.65 -6.23
CA PRO A 83 1.01 -11.45 -4.79
C PRO A 83 1.64 -10.08 -4.51
N SER A 84 0.82 -9.13 -4.06
CA SER A 84 1.27 -7.74 -3.86
C SER A 84 1.05 -7.23 -2.43
N ILE A 85 1.79 -6.19 -2.08
CA ILE A 85 1.57 -5.29 -0.96
C ILE A 85 0.98 -3.99 -1.51
N PHE A 86 -0.11 -3.54 -0.92
CA PHE A 86 -0.73 -2.25 -1.25
C PHE A 86 -0.47 -1.27 -0.10
N CYS A 87 0.40 -0.30 -0.34
CA CYS A 87 0.69 0.78 0.59
C CYS A 87 -0.17 1.99 0.22
N THR A 88 -1.13 2.35 1.07
CA THR A 88 -2.00 3.50 0.84
C THR A 88 -1.72 4.58 1.87
N LEU A 89 -1.37 5.78 1.40
CA LEU A 89 -1.08 6.92 2.24
C LEU A 89 -2.36 7.73 2.41
N ASP A 90 -2.71 8.02 3.67
CA ASP A 90 -3.91 8.78 4.04
C ASP A 90 -5.24 8.23 3.50
N LEU A 91 -5.37 6.90 3.35
CA LEU A 91 -6.66 6.30 2.96
C LEU A 91 -7.73 6.39 4.05
N ALA A 92 -7.32 6.33 5.33
CA ALA A 92 -8.24 6.19 6.46
C ALA A 92 -9.34 7.28 6.54
N PRO A 93 -9.04 8.58 6.35
CA PRO A 93 -10.06 9.62 6.28
C PRO A 93 -11.15 9.44 5.20
N HIS A 94 -10.90 8.62 4.17
CA HIS A 94 -11.84 8.38 3.08
C HIS A 94 -12.75 7.16 3.29
N LEU A 95 -12.57 6.43 4.39
CA LEU A 95 -13.35 5.22 4.68
C LEU A 95 -14.79 5.50 5.15
N ASP A 96 -15.18 6.77 5.33
CA ASP A 96 -16.59 7.12 5.56
C ASP A 96 -17.42 7.13 4.26
N ASP A 97 -16.76 7.14 3.10
CA ASP A 97 -17.42 7.04 1.81
C ASP A 97 -17.83 5.59 1.49
N PRO A 98 -19.12 5.32 1.18
CA PRO A 98 -19.61 3.97 0.95
C PRO A 98 -19.02 3.29 -0.30
N HIS A 99 -18.60 4.05 -1.32
CA HIS A 99 -17.93 3.53 -2.51
C HIS A 99 -16.51 3.08 -2.18
N VAL A 100 -15.78 3.88 -1.39
CA VAL A 100 -14.43 3.53 -0.91
C VAL A 100 -14.48 2.26 -0.07
N MET A 101 -15.40 2.21 0.90
CA MET A 101 -15.58 1.02 1.75
C MET A 101 -16.00 -0.22 0.97
N ARG A 102 -16.85 -0.06 -0.06
CA ARG A 102 -17.21 -1.19 -0.92
C ARG A 102 -16.02 -1.68 -1.74
N ALA A 103 -15.19 -0.77 -2.24
CA ALA A 103 -14.00 -1.11 -3.01
C ALA A 103 -12.96 -1.83 -2.15
N LEU A 104 -12.74 -1.41 -0.90
CA LEU A 104 -11.82 -2.07 0.04
C LEU A 104 -12.19 -3.53 0.35
N ARG A 105 -13.48 -3.87 0.28
CA ARG A 105 -14.01 -5.21 0.61
C ARG A 105 -14.08 -6.16 -0.60
N ARG A 106 -13.55 -5.78 -1.75
CA ARG A 106 -13.48 -6.65 -2.93
C ARG A 106 -12.36 -7.66 -2.80
#